data_AF-A0A0D2ZVF8-F1
#
_entry.id   AF-A0A0D2ZVF8-F1
#
_cell.length_a   1.000
_cell.length_b   1.000
_cell.length_c   1.000
_cell.angle_alpha   90.00
_cell.angle_beta   90.00
_cell.angle_gamma   90.00
#
_symmetry.space_group_name_H-M   'P 1'
#
loop_
_entity.id
_entity.type
_entity.pdbx_description
1 polymer ?
#
loop_
_entity_poly.entity_id
_entity_poly.type
_entity_poly.pdbx_seq_one_letter_code
_entity_poly.pdbx_strand_id
1 'polypeptide(L)'
;MNWGGDHWVGLCIKLTEGHVTVFDSYVPHTEIESRAEGIYHNKRGGDCGPCAAKFIEMHAAGLTEEMSRITDKDVDRFREQYAMDCYEEFVGDAK
;
A
#
# COMPACT_ATOMS: atom_id res chain seq x y z
N MET A 1 6.70 3.68 -4.16
CA MET A 1 7.42 3.88 -5.44
C MET A 1 6.38 4.08 -6.53
N ASN A 2 6.54 5.09 -7.39
CA ASN A 2 5.69 5.26 -8.57
C ASN A 2 6.35 4.55 -9.76
N TRP A 3 5.63 3.58 -10.33
CA TRP A 3 6.00 2.82 -11.51
C TRP A 3 5.30 3.43 -12.73
N GLY A 4 6.05 3.83 -13.75
CA GLY A 4 5.48 4.27 -15.02
C GLY A 4 4.77 5.63 -15.00
N GLY A 5 4.65 6.29 -13.84
CA GLY A 5 4.00 7.58 -13.66
C GLY A 5 2.57 7.50 -13.13
N ASP A 6 1.93 6.34 -13.22
CA ASP A 6 0.50 6.14 -12.95
C ASP A 6 0.20 5.01 -11.94
N HIS A 7 1.19 4.17 -11.61
CA HIS A 7 1.02 3.03 -10.71
C HIS A 7 1.87 3.17 -9.45
N TRP A 8 1.30 2.88 -8.28
CA TRP A 8 2.02 2.96 -7.01
C TRP A 8 2.20 1.58 -6.39
N VAL A 9 3.44 1.28 -5.99
CA VAL A 9 3.81 0.04 -5.29
C VAL A 9 4.53 0.33 -3.98
N GLY A 10 4.33 -0.54 -2.99
CA GLY A 10 5.08 -0.52 -1.74
C GLY A 10 6.41 -1.25 -1.91
N LEU A 11 7.52 -0.65 -1.48
CA LEU A 11 8.83 -1.28 -1.49
C LEU A 11 9.33 -1.40 -0.06
N CYS A 12 9.60 -2.62 0.39
CA CYS A 12 10.24 -2.88 1.67
C CYS A 12 11.61 -3.51 1.45
N ILE A 13 12.64 -2.96 2.12
CA ILE A 13 14.01 -3.46 2.05
C ILE A 13 14.45 -3.81 3.47
N LYS A 14 14.65 -5.10 3.72
CA LYS A 14 15.17 -5.60 4.99
C LYS A 14 16.66 -5.84 4.89
N LEU A 15 17.43 -4.80 5.23
CA LEU A 15 18.89 -4.76 5.06
C LEU A 15 19.62 -5.91 5.78
N THR A 16 19.14 -6.30 6.96
CA THR A 16 19.75 -7.38 7.75
C THR A 16 19.67 -8.74 7.07
N GLU A 17 18.70 -8.93 6.19
CA GLU A 17 18.48 -10.19 5.46
C GLU A 17 18.84 -10.05 3.97
N GLY A 18 19.23 -8.85 3.52
CA GLY A 18 19.42 -8.56 2.10
C GLY A 18 18.14 -8.81 1.27
N HIS A 19 16.97 -8.72 1.90
CA HIS A 19 15.71 -9.12 1.30
C HIS A 19 14.90 -7.91 0.84
N VAL A 20 14.30 -8.01 -0.35
CA VAL A 20 13.46 -6.97 -0.94
C VAL A 20 12.09 -7.56 -1.22
N THR A 21 11.06 -6.89 -0.71
CA THR A 21 9.65 -7.26 -0.92
C THR A 21 8.95 -6.14 -1.68
N VAL A 22 8.28 -6.50 -2.77
CA VAL A 22 7.43 -5.57 -3.55
C VAL A 22 5.97 -5.87 -3.27
N PHE A 23 5.26 -4.88 -2.72
CA PHE A 23 3.82 -4.93 -2.48
C PHE A 23 3.09 -4.24 -3.63
N ASP A 24 2.51 -5.04 -4.51
CA ASP A 24 1.74 -4.57 -5.67
C ASP A 24 0.28 -5.02 -5.58
N SER A 25 -0.63 -4.06 -5.33
CA SER A 25 -2.06 -4.33 -5.28
C SER A 25 -2.69 -4.53 -6.66
N TYR A 26 -2.01 -4.15 -7.76
CA TYR A 26 -2.56 -4.19 -9.11
C TYR A 26 -1.73 -5.15 -9.99
N VAL A 27 -2.29 -6.32 -10.26
CA VAL A 27 -1.56 -7.48 -10.80
C VAL A 27 -1.27 -7.49 -12.32
N PRO A 28 -1.83 -6.66 -13.23
CA PRO A 28 -1.62 -6.91 -14.66
C PRO A 28 -0.20 -6.63 -15.18
N HIS A 29 0.75 -6.15 -14.34
CA HIS A 29 2.09 -5.76 -14.80
C HIS A 29 3.28 -6.44 -14.10
N THR A 30 3.08 -7.35 -13.16
CA THR A 30 4.16 -7.82 -12.28
C THR A 30 4.32 -9.35 -12.32
N GLU A 31 4.99 -9.85 -13.36
CA GLU A 31 5.68 -11.15 -13.33
C GLU A 31 7.05 -10.99 -12.62
N ILE A 32 7.04 -10.61 -11.35
CA ILE A 32 8.29 -10.44 -10.57
C ILE A 32 8.32 -11.46 -9.44
N GLU A 33 9.39 -12.25 -9.36
CA GLU A 33 9.64 -13.22 -8.28
C GLU A 33 9.61 -12.59 -6.88
N SER A 34 9.83 -11.28 -6.75
CA SER A 34 9.85 -10.54 -5.48
C SER A 34 8.52 -9.92 -5.08
N ARG A 35 7.43 -10.21 -5.81
CA ARG A 35 6.10 -9.73 -5.46
C ARG A 35 5.57 -10.51 -4.25
N ALA A 36 5.05 -9.81 -3.26
CA ALA A 36 4.42 -10.44 -2.11
C ALA A 36 3.18 -11.22 -2.56
N GLU A 37 3.14 -12.52 -2.22
CA GLU A 37 1.95 -13.36 -2.36
C GLU A 37 0.97 -13.10 -1.21
N GLY A 38 -0.29 -13.51 -1.39
CA GLY A 38 -1.28 -13.44 -0.32
C GLY A 38 -1.66 -12.03 0.14
N ILE A 39 -1.57 -11.04 -0.76
CA ILE A 39 -2.01 -9.67 -0.48
C ILE A 39 -3.31 -9.34 -1.22
N TYR A 40 -4.03 -8.33 -0.73
CA TYR A 40 -5.23 -7.84 -1.40
C TYR A 40 -4.97 -7.40 -2.85
N HIS A 41 -5.89 -7.77 -3.72
CA HIS A 41 -5.89 -7.43 -5.14
C HIS A 41 -6.90 -6.34 -5.43
N ASN A 42 -6.38 -5.15 -5.70
CA ASN A 42 -7.16 -4.02 -6.12
C ASN A 42 -7.67 -4.21 -7.57
N LYS A 43 -8.98 -4.05 -7.76
CA LYS A 43 -9.63 -4.10 -9.09
C LYS A 43 -10.10 -2.72 -9.57
N ARG A 44 -9.91 -1.68 -8.76
CA ARG A 44 -10.40 -0.30 -8.98
C ARG A 44 -9.25 0.63 -9.35
N GLY A 45 -9.51 1.60 -10.22
CA GLY A 45 -8.53 2.64 -10.54
C GLY A 45 -8.34 3.61 -9.37
N GLY A 46 -7.10 4.05 -9.12
CA GLY A 46 -6.79 5.11 -8.15
C GLY A 46 -6.59 4.64 -6.70
N ASP A 47 -6.64 3.34 -6.42
CA ASP A 47 -6.43 2.77 -5.08
C ASP A 47 -5.00 2.25 -4.84
N CYS A 48 -4.14 2.20 -5.87
CA CYS A 48 -2.76 1.71 -5.76
C CYS A 48 -1.93 2.49 -4.74
N GLY A 49 -2.10 3.82 -4.65
CA GLY A 49 -1.41 4.67 -3.67
C GLY A 49 -1.78 4.32 -2.22
N PRO A 50 -3.06 4.42 -1.83
CA PRO A 50 -3.53 4.02 -0.49
C PRO A 50 -3.16 2.58 -0.12
N CYS A 51 -3.29 1.63 -1.05
CA CYS A 51 -2.89 0.23 -0.80
C CYS A 51 -1.38 0.10 -0.56
N ALA A 52 -0.53 0.76 -1.37
CA ALA A 52 0.91 0.72 -1.21
C ALA A 52 1.35 1.22 0.18
N ALA A 53 0.78 2.34 0.65
CA ALA A 53 1.01 2.85 2.00
C ALA A 53 0.56 1.83 3.06
N LYS A 54 -0.66 1.28 2.93
CA LYS A 54 -1.21 0.36 3.91
C LYS A 54 -0.41 -0.94 4.02
N PHE A 55 0.06 -1.49 2.91
CA PHE A 55 0.89 -2.68 2.93
C PHE A 55 2.23 -2.45 3.64
N ILE A 56 2.86 -1.28 3.45
CA ILE A 56 4.07 -0.94 4.20
C ILE A 56 3.78 -0.85 5.70
N GLU A 57 2.68 -0.21 6.11
CA GLU A 57 2.25 -0.12 7.51
C GLU A 57 2.02 -1.50 8.13
N MET A 58 1.23 -2.35 7.46
CA MET A 58 0.92 -3.69 7.95
C MET A 58 2.16 -4.56 8.02
N HIS A 59 3.09 -4.44 7.05
CA HIS A 59 4.35 -5.17 7.09
C HIS A 59 5.20 -4.75 8.29
N ALA A 60 5.33 -3.43 8.52
CA ALA A 60 6.07 -2.89 9.66
C ALA A 60 5.45 -3.31 11.01
N ALA A 61 4.12 -3.50 11.05
CA ALA A 61 3.39 -3.99 12.22
C ALA A 61 3.40 -5.53 12.37
N GLY A 62 4.02 -6.28 11.45
CA GLY A 62 4.03 -7.75 11.49
C GLY A 62 2.70 -8.41 11.11
N LEU A 63 1.83 -7.71 10.39
CA LEU A 63 0.48 -8.13 10.00
C LEU A 63 0.39 -8.65 8.56
N THR A 64 1.47 -9.22 8.03
CA THR A 64 1.53 -9.68 6.62
C THR A 64 0.42 -10.67 6.27
N GLU A 65 0.10 -11.63 7.14
CA GLU A 65 -0.95 -12.63 6.91
C GLU A 65 -2.36 -12.04 6.76
N GLU A 66 -2.60 -10.89 7.41
CA GLU A 66 -3.90 -10.21 7.40
C GLU A 66 -4.11 -9.38 6.12
N MET A 67 -3.04 -9.11 5.34
CA MET A 67 -3.14 -8.29 4.12
C MET A 67 -4.06 -8.91 3.06
N SER A 68 -4.18 -10.24 3.04
CA SER A 68 -5.11 -10.97 2.16
C SER A 68 -6.59 -10.67 2.48
N ARG A 69 -6.90 -10.25 3.71
CA ARG A 69 -8.27 -10.10 4.22
C ARG A 69 -8.82 -8.70 4.02
N ILE A 70 -8.00 -7.74 3.57
CA ILE A 70 -8.46 -6.41 3.20
C ILE A 70 -9.58 -6.52 2.17
N THR A 71 -10.62 -5.70 2.35
CA THR A 71 -11.73 -5.57 1.40
C THR A 71 -11.74 -4.19 0.76
N ASP A 72 -12.49 -4.03 -0.33
CA ASP A 72 -12.71 -2.71 -0.96
C ASP A 72 -13.24 -1.66 0.04
N LYS A 73 -14.08 -2.10 1.00
CA LYS A 73 -14.60 -1.23 2.07
C LYS A 73 -13.50 -0.80 3.03
N ASP A 74 -12.53 -1.66 3.31
CA ASP A 74 -11.38 -1.27 4.13
C ASP A 74 -10.50 -0.28 3.38
N VAL A 75 -10.32 -0.45 2.06
CA VAL A 75 -9.62 0.52 1.21
C VAL A 75 -10.30 1.89 1.25
N ASP A 76 -11.63 1.94 1.17
CA ASP A 76 -12.38 3.19 1.30
C ASP A 76 -12.11 3.87 2.65
N ARG A 77 -12.08 3.10 3.74
CA ARG A 77 -11.75 3.61 5.08
C ARG A 77 -10.32 4.11 5.18
N PHE A 78 -9.35 3.43 4.55
CA PHE A 78 -7.96 3.91 4.53
C PHE A 78 -7.86 5.25 3.81
N ARG A 79 -8.57 5.41 2.68
CA ARG A 79 -8.62 6.67 1.93
C ARG A 79 -9.19 7.80 2.77
N GLU A 80 -10.30 7.55 3.45
CA GLU A 80 -10.92 8.51 4.37
C GLU A 80 -9.94 8.93 5.47
N GLN A 81 -9.30 7.96 6.12
CA GLN A 81 -8.36 8.23 7.21
C GLN A 81 -7.16 9.05 6.71
N TYR A 82 -6.50 8.63 5.63
CA TYR A 82 -5.35 9.35 5.11
C TYR A 82 -5.70 10.77 4.66
N ALA A 83 -6.90 10.98 4.11
CA ALA A 83 -7.36 12.32 3.74
C ALA A 83 -7.56 13.22 4.98
N MET A 84 -8.15 12.67 6.05
CA MET A 84 -8.32 13.40 7.31
C MET A 84 -6.99 13.69 7.99
N ASP A 85 -6.08 12.72 8.06
CA ASP A 85 -4.74 12.90 8.63
C ASP A 85 -3.98 14.01 7.88
N CYS A 86 -4.01 13.98 6.54
CA CYS A 86 -3.41 15.03 5.72
C CYS A 86 -4.07 16.40 5.95
N TYR A 87 -5.39 16.45 6.09
CA TYR A 87 -6.08 17.70 6.36
C TYR A 87 -5.66 18.27 7.72
N GLU A 88 -5.66 17.47 8.78
CA GLU A 88 -5.26 17.89 10.12
C GLU A 88 -3.82 18.40 10.13
N GLU A 89 -2.90 17.68 9.49
CA GLU A 89 -1.47 18.03 9.46
C GLU A 89 -1.17 19.30 8.66
N PHE A 90 -1.77 19.47 7.48
CA PHE A 90 -1.37 20.51 6.54
C PHE A 90 -2.34 21.71 6.46
N VAL A 91 -3.59 21.54 6.90
CA VAL A 91 -4.66 22.55 6.73
C VAL A 91 -5.32 22.92 8.06
N GLY A 92 -5.49 21.94 8.96
CA GLY A 92 -6.28 22.09 10.19
C GLY A 92 -5.79 23.19 11.13
N ASP A 93 -4.50 23.48 11.12
CA ASP A 93 -3.86 24.52 11.94
C ASP A 93 -3.63 25.85 11.18
N ALA A 94 -4.15 26.01 9.96
CA ALA A 94 -4.05 27.27 9.22
C ALA A 94 -4.87 28.38 9.92
N LYS A 95 -4.20 29.14 10.78
CA LYS A 95 -4.70 30.37 11.41
C LYS A 95 -4.54 31.58 10.49
#